data_AF-A0AAV3M7K5-F1
#
_entry.id   AF-A0AAV3M7K5-F1
#
_cell.length_a   1.000
_cell.length_b   1.000
_cell.length_c   1.000
_cell.angle_alpha   90.00
_cell.angle_beta   90.00
_cell.angle_gamma   90.00
#
_symmetry.space_group_name_H-M   'P 1'
#
loop_
_entity.id
_entity.type
_entity.pdbx_description
1 polymer ?
#
loop_
_entity_poly.entity_id
_entity_poly.type
_entity_poly.pdbx_seq_one_letter_code
_entity_poly.pdbx_strand_id
1 'polypeptide(L)'
;MPKLTRYFSACCLSVLLFISSVSYALAGDPGPYRLVFLDISQSPYQDGQKLLIELRKMERLSSVQREACFMCNGSDDGDSDVEVLYVYSVPVGLSIETLRKAVNGDVAARNSMQLVLGNFKDQYDYGVDGLLIYNHQEGKVTVYTMDNKVGSELQSETKAVKSKLLHSSLDMLLEKSAAKLDRPI
;
A
#
# COMPACT_ATOMS: atom_id res chain seq x y z
N MET A 1 -47.63 -55.24 38.10
CA MET A 1 -47.87 -54.55 39.39
C MET A 1 -46.98 -55.23 40.42
N PRO A 2 -46.14 -54.52 41.22
CA PRO A 2 -46.42 -53.26 41.92
C PRO A 2 -45.51 -52.08 41.53
N LYS A 3 -45.74 -50.94 42.20
CA LYS A 3 -45.41 -49.54 41.89
C LYS A 3 -44.34 -48.95 42.85
N LEU A 4 -43.91 -47.72 42.49
CA LEU A 4 -43.37 -46.61 43.32
C LEU A 4 -41.84 -46.66 43.58
N THR A 5 -41.01 -45.60 43.44
CA THR A 5 -41.24 -44.14 43.39
C THR A 5 -39.99 -43.39 42.84
N ARG A 6 -40.25 -42.22 42.24
CA ARG A 6 -39.43 -41.01 41.94
C ARG A 6 -37.99 -40.90 42.51
N TYR A 7 -37.05 -40.33 41.72
CA TYR A 7 -36.59 -38.93 41.80
C TYR A 7 -35.34 -38.62 40.94
N PHE A 8 -35.26 -37.36 40.47
CA PHE A 8 -34.09 -36.58 40.05
C PHE A 8 -33.20 -37.08 38.88
N SER A 9 -33.21 -36.35 37.76
CA SER A 9 -32.15 -35.36 37.49
C SER A 9 -32.32 -34.79 36.08
N ALA A 10 -32.95 -33.62 36.01
CA ALA A 10 -32.88 -32.75 34.84
C ALA A 10 -31.49 -32.08 34.85
N CYS A 11 -30.53 -32.61 34.11
CA CYS A 11 -29.26 -31.91 33.86
C CYS A 11 -28.47 -32.56 32.71
N CYS A 12 -28.95 -32.42 31.47
CA CYS A 12 -28.14 -32.70 30.27
C CYS A 12 -28.62 -31.85 29.08
N LEU A 13 -28.97 -30.58 29.33
CA LEU A 13 -29.36 -29.63 28.29
C LEU A 13 -28.68 -28.28 28.55
N SER A 14 -27.35 -28.29 28.68
CA SER A 14 -26.57 -27.06 28.89
C SER A 14 -25.10 -27.13 28.41
N VAL A 15 -24.70 -28.14 27.63
CA VAL A 15 -23.31 -28.26 27.11
C VAL A 15 -23.16 -27.73 25.68
N LEU A 16 -24.23 -27.23 25.04
CA LEU A 16 -24.20 -26.71 23.65
C LEU A 16 -24.15 -25.18 23.53
N LEU A 17 -23.89 -24.43 24.61
CA LEU A 17 -23.93 -22.96 24.63
C LEU A 17 -22.57 -22.28 24.96
N PHE A 18 -21.45 -22.98 24.79
CA PHE A 18 -20.12 -22.47 25.15
C PHE A 18 -19.02 -22.67 24.09
N ILE A 19 -19.37 -22.64 22.79
CA ILE A 19 -18.36 -22.58 21.69
C ILE A 19 -18.60 -21.37 20.78
N SER A 20 -19.51 -20.47 21.13
CA SER A 20 -19.77 -19.23 20.37
C SER A 20 -19.08 -18.00 20.98
N SER A 21 -17.85 -18.15 21.44
CA SER A 21 -16.91 -17.03 21.60
C SER A 21 -15.85 -17.17 20.52
N VAL A 22 -16.27 -16.96 19.28
CA VAL A 22 -15.34 -16.56 18.22
C VAL A 22 -14.83 -15.19 18.67
N SER A 23 -13.64 -15.19 19.28
CA SER A 23 -12.88 -13.97 19.48
C SER A 23 -12.63 -13.40 18.08
N TYR A 24 -13.47 -12.46 17.66
CA TYR A 24 -13.10 -11.52 16.61
C TYR A 24 -11.95 -10.73 17.21
N ALA A 25 -10.72 -11.17 16.96
CA ALA A 25 -9.56 -10.31 17.08
C ALA A 25 -9.89 -9.12 16.16
N LEU A 26 -10.18 -7.97 16.77
CA LEU A 26 -10.21 -6.71 16.04
C LEU A 26 -8.78 -6.53 15.53
N ALA A 27 -8.61 -6.86 14.25
CA ALA A 27 -7.41 -6.55 13.51
C ALA A 27 -7.17 -5.04 13.71
N GLY A 28 -6.03 -4.66 14.30
CA GLY A 28 -5.62 -3.27 14.46
C GLY A 28 -5.50 -2.51 13.13
N ASP A 29 -5.33 -1.20 13.19
CA ASP A 29 -4.93 -0.43 12.02
C ASP A 29 -3.41 -0.62 11.81
N PRO A 30 -2.92 -1.00 10.62
CA PRO A 30 -1.47 -1.08 10.35
C PRO A 30 -0.77 0.29 10.46
N GLY A 31 -1.54 1.37 10.64
CA GLY A 31 -1.05 2.72 10.84
C GLY A 31 -0.71 3.41 9.52
N PRO A 32 0.11 4.47 9.55
CA PRO A 32 0.49 5.19 8.33
C PRO A 32 1.40 4.36 7.42
N TYR A 33 1.29 4.63 6.12
CA TYR A 33 2.12 4.07 5.07
C TYR A 33 3.57 4.55 5.14
N ARG A 34 4.46 3.63 4.82
CA ARG A 34 5.91 3.81 4.66
C ARG A 34 6.29 3.32 3.26
N LEU A 35 6.43 4.25 2.33
CA LEU A 35 6.48 3.96 0.90
C LEU A 35 7.82 4.34 0.29
N VAL A 36 8.29 3.52 -0.66
CA VAL A 36 9.34 3.94 -1.59
C VAL A 36 8.67 4.43 -2.86
N PHE A 37 9.20 5.50 -3.47
CA PHE A 37 8.75 5.96 -4.78
C PHE A 37 9.92 6.03 -5.76
N LEU A 38 9.73 5.48 -6.97
CA LEU A 38 10.70 5.55 -8.04
C LEU A 38 10.05 5.89 -9.38
N ASP A 39 10.65 6.85 -10.09
CA ASP A 39 10.31 7.17 -11.47
C ASP A 39 11.21 6.39 -12.43
N ILE A 40 10.62 5.45 -13.17
CA ILE A 40 11.33 4.64 -14.17
C ILE A 40 11.11 5.13 -15.60
N SER A 41 10.42 6.25 -15.78
CA SER A 41 10.11 6.82 -17.09
C SER A 41 11.39 7.05 -17.90
N GLN A 42 11.27 7.00 -19.22
CA GLN A 42 12.37 7.34 -20.12
C GLN A 42 12.25 8.80 -20.55
N SER A 43 13.36 9.42 -20.92
CA SER A 43 13.34 10.76 -21.54
C SER A 43 12.42 10.74 -22.78
N PRO A 44 11.57 11.76 -22.99
CA PRO A 44 11.49 13.03 -22.27
C PRO A 44 10.50 13.05 -21.08
N TYR A 45 9.91 11.92 -20.69
CA TYR A 45 8.79 11.82 -19.76
C TYR A 45 9.18 11.69 -18.27
N GLN A 46 10.41 12.04 -17.89
CA GLN A 46 10.92 11.93 -16.51
C GLN A 46 10.41 13.07 -15.62
N ASP A 47 9.10 13.12 -15.38
CA ASP A 47 8.44 14.18 -14.61
C ASP A 47 7.93 13.73 -13.23
N GLY A 48 7.86 12.43 -12.97
CA GLY A 48 7.21 11.85 -11.79
C GLY A 48 7.84 12.28 -10.47
N GLN A 49 9.17 12.22 -10.37
CA GLN A 49 9.86 12.62 -9.15
C GLN A 49 9.65 14.12 -8.84
N LYS A 50 9.72 14.98 -9.85
CA LYS A 50 9.48 16.41 -9.69
C LYS A 50 8.04 16.68 -9.25
N LEU A 51 7.06 16.05 -9.90
CA LEU A 51 5.64 16.19 -9.56
C LEU A 51 5.36 15.75 -8.12
N LEU A 52 5.96 14.65 -7.67
CA LEU A 52 5.80 14.16 -6.30
C LEU A 52 6.39 15.12 -5.27
N ILE A 53 7.58 15.66 -5.54
CA ILE A 53 8.22 16.65 -4.65
C ILE A 53 7.36 17.92 -4.55
N GLU A 54 6.80 18.38 -5.68
CA GLU A 54 5.90 19.53 -5.68
C GLU A 54 4.61 19.24 -4.90
N LEU A 55 4.00 18.06 -5.10
CA LEU A 55 2.82 17.61 -4.36
C LEU A 55 3.09 17.57 -2.84
N ARG A 56 4.24 17.02 -2.43
CA ARG A 56 4.70 16.97 -1.03
C ARG A 56 4.95 18.33 -0.40
N LYS A 57 5.05 19.41 -1.17
CA LYS A 57 5.21 20.78 -0.63
C LYS A 57 3.88 21.50 -0.48
N MET A 58 2.80 20.96 -1.03
CA MET A 58 1.48 21.54 -0.88
C MET A 58 0.95 21.24 0.52
N GLU A 59 0.28 22.22 1.13
CA GLU A 59 -0.44 22.01 2.40
C GLU A 59 -1.71 21.19 2.16
N ARG A 60 -2.41 21.47 1.05
CA ARG A 60 -3.61 20.77 0.60
C ARG A 60 -3.80 20.92 -0.89
N LEU A 61 -4.57 20.04 -1.49
CA LEU A 61 -5.11 20.23 -2.83
C LEU A 61 -6.22 21.30 -2.79
N SER A 62 -6.53 21.91 -3.94
CA SER A 62 -7.66 22.83 -3.97
C SER A 62 -8.96 22.05 -3.70
N SER A 63 -9.90 22.63 -2.95
CA SER A 63 -11.19 21.97 -2.65
C SER A 63 -12.02 21.65 -3.90
N VAL A 64 -11.77 22.36 -5.00
CA VAL A 64 -12.35 22.06 -6.31
C VAL A 64 -11.78 20.76 -6.91
N GLN A 65 -10.54 20.44 -6.57
CA GLN A 65 -9.84 19.26 -7.09
C GLN A 65 -10.01 18.04 -6.18
N ARG A 66 -9.91 18.21 -4.86
CA ARG A 66 -10.03 17.13 -3.87
C ARG A 66 -10.16 17.70 -2.46
N GLU A 67 -10.89 17.00 -1.60
CA GLU A 67 -11.08 17.36 -0.19
C GLU A 67 -9.86 17.01 0.68
N ALA A 68 -9.35 15.78 0.58
CA ALA A 68 -8.13 15.32 1.25
C ALA A 68 -6.93 15.24 0.29
N CYS A 69 -5.71 15.12 0.81
CA CYS A 69 -4.50 14.94 0.01
C CYS A 69 -3.57 13.88 0.61
N PHE A 70 -3.42 12.76 -0.09
CA PHE A 70 -2.65 11.60 0.36
C PHE A 70 -1.15 11.89 0.55
N MET A 71 -0.58 12.78 -0.28
CA MET A 71 0.86 13.05 -0.32
C MET A 71 1.25 14.47 0.12
N CYS A 72 0.31 15.31 0.56
CA CYS A 72 0.61 16.68 0.97
C CYS A 72 1.37 16.73 2.32
N ASN A 73 2.05 17.85 2.59
CA ASN A 73 2.69 18.09 3.88
C ASN A 73 1.69 18.80 4.80
N GLY A 74 1.18 18.09 5.81
CA GLY A 74 0.32 18.68 6.84
C GLY A 74 -1.13 18.18 6.83
N SER A 75 -1.35 16.88 6.79
CA SER A 75 -2.68 16.31 7.02
C SER A 75 -3.03 16.33 8.52
N ASP A 76 -3.37 17.50 9.04
CA ASP A 76 -4.14 17.61 10.30
C ASP A 76 -5.64 17.24 10.08
N ASP A 77 -6.03 16.93 8.82
CA ASP A 77 -7.39 16.54 8.42
C ASP A 77 -7.65 15.00 8.49
N GLY A 78 -6.87 14.28 9.30
CA GLY A 78 -7.33 13.07 9.98
C GLY A 78 -7.23 11.71 9.28
N ASP A 79 -6.94 11.58 7.97
CA ASP A 79 -7.01 10.25 7.30
C ASP A 79 -6.07 10.05 6.09
N SER A 80 -4.97 10.81 5.95
CA SER A 80 -4.08 10.70 4.78
C SER A 80 -2.63 10.43 5.18
N ASP A 81 -2.41 9.17 5.52
CA ASP A 81 -1.34 8.70 6.38
C ASP A 81 -0.14 8.16 5.60
N VAL A 82 0.69 9.00 4.98
CA VAL A 82 2.04 8.58 4.54
C VAL A 82 3.08 9.22 5.43
N GLU A 83 3.38 8.55 6.54
CA GLU A 83 4.39 8.98 7.52
C GLU A 83 5.77 9.09 6.88
N VAL A 84 6.18 8.08 6.11
CA VAL A 84 7.51 8.06 5.49
C VAL A 84 7.41 7.80 4.00
N LEU A 85 8.08 8.65 3.23
CA LEU A 85 8.24 8.50 1.79
C LEU A 85 9.71 8.59 1.40
N TYR A 86 10.27 7.46 1.00
CA TYR A 86 11.64 7.34 0.54
C TYR A 86 11.72 7.74 -0.94
N VAL A 87 11.99 9.03 -1.18
CA VAL A 87 12.24 9.58 -2.53
C VAL A 87 13.73 9.70 -2.83
N TYR A 88 14.53 10.11 -1.84
CA TYR A 88 15.98 10.33 -1.99
C TYR A 88 16.83 9.26 -1.30
N SER A 89 16.27 8.58 -0.30
CA SER A 89 16.93 7.53 0.49
C SER A 89 16.40 6.17 0.08
N VAL A 90 16.46 5.89 -1.21
CA VAL A 90 15.94 4.64 -1.80
C VAL A 90 16.75 3.45 -1.27
N PRO A 91 16.10 2.33 -0.88
CA PRO A 91 16.79 1.12 -0.45
C PRO A 91 17.93 0.70 -1.38
N VAL A 92 19.12 0.46 -0.80
CA VAL A 92 20.30 0.01 -1.54
C VAL A 92 19.98 -1.32 -2.23
N GLY A 93 20.22 -1.38 -3.54
CA GLY A 93 19.92 -2.56 -4.37
C GLY A 93 18.68 -2.41 -5.25
N LEU A 94 17.82 -1.41 -5.02
CA LEU A 94 16.79 -1.06 -5.99
C LEU A 94 17.44 -0.38 -7.21
N SER A 95 17.10 -0.87 -8.40
CA SER A 95 17.63 -0.36 -9.67
C SER A 95 16.50 -0.04 -10.63
N ILE A 96 16.55 1.15 -11.24
CA ILE A 96 15.59 1.56 -12.28
C ILE A 96 15.58 0.56 -13.44
N GLU A 97 16.74 0.03 -13.85
CA GLU A 97 16.82 -0.93 -14.95
C GLU A 97 16.16 -2.26 -14.60
N THR A 98 16.39 -2.76 -13.39
CA THR A 98 15.74 -3.98 -12.91
C THR A 98 14.23 -3.79 -12.75
N LEU A 99 13.79 -2.63 -12.26
CA LEU A 99 12.37 -2.29 -12.17
C LEU A 99 11.72 -2.20 -13.55
N ARG A 100 12.41 -1.65 -14.56
CA ARG A 100 11.93 -1.66 -15.95
C ARG A 100 11.76 -3.08 -16.48
N LYS A 101 12.64 -4.02 -16.14
CA LYS A 101 12.45 -5.44 -16.49
C LYS A 101 11.25 -6.03 -15.77
N ALA A 102 11.12 -5.78 -14.47
CA ALA A 102 10.03 -6.26 -13.64
C ALA A 102 8.65 -5.81 -14.17
N VAL A 103 8.47 -4.52 -14.51
CA VAL A 103 7.20 -4.02 -15.07
C VAL A 103 6.91 -4.58 -16.46
N ASN A 104 7.93 -5.05 -17.19
CA ASN A 104 7.78 -5.74 -18.47
C ASN A 104 7.62 -7.26 -18.34
N GLY A 105 7.38 -7.77 -17.13
CA GLY A 105 7.05 -9.17 -16.88
C GLY A 105 8.23 -10.07 -16.51
N ASP A 106 9.43 -9.53 -16.29
CA ASP A 106 10.56 -10.32 -15.79
C ASP A 106 10.36 -10.66 -14.31
N VAL A 107 9.97 -11.92 -14.06
CA VAL A 107 9.71 -12.45 -12.71
C VAL A 107 10.97 -12.47 -11.85
N ALA A 108 12.15 -12.74 -12.42
CA ALA A 108 13.39 -12.76 -11.64
C ALA A 108 13.77 -11.35 -11.20
N ALA A 109 13.64 -10.37 -12.11
CA ALA A 109 13.82 -8.96 -11.80
C ALA A 109 12.84 -8.50 -10.70
N ARG A 110 11.54 -8.82 -10.84
CA ARG A 110 10.52 -8.52 -9.81
C ARG A 110 10.90 -9.10 -8.46
N ASN A 111 11.14 -10.41 -8.39
CA ASN A 111 11.43 -11.11 -7.15
C ASN A 111 12.71 -10.58 -6.48
N SER A 112 13.72 -10.19 -7.26
CA SER A 112 14.94 -9.57 -6.71
C SER A 112 14.67 -8.21 -6.07
N MET A 113 13.80 -7.37 -6.65
CA MET A 113 13.45 -6.08 -6.06
C MET A 113 12.56 -6.25 -4.83
N GLN A 114 11.65 -7.21 -4.83
CA GLN A 114 10.85 -7.57 -3.64
C GLN A 114 11.74 -8.05 -2.49
N LEU A 115 12.78 -8.84 -2.78
CA LEU A 115 13.76 -9.26 -1.79
C LEU A 115 14.51 -8.06 -1.18
N VAL A 116 14.87 -7.07 -1.98
CA VAL A 116 15.49 -5.82 -1.49
C VAL A 116 14.51 -5.08 -0.56
N LEU A 117 13.25 -4.95 -0.97
CA LEU A 117 12.22 -4.27 -0.15
C LEU A 117 11.96 -5.00 1.17
N GLY A 118 11.80 -6.32 1.15
CA GLY A 118 11.51 -7.12 2.34
C GLY A 118 12.66 -7.16 3.36
N ASN A 119 13.90 -6.99 2.89
CA ASN A 119 15.09 -6.92 3.75
C ASN A 119 15.47 -5.50 4.15
N PHE A 120 14.81 -4.47 3.60
CA PHE A 120 15.13 -3.09 3.92
C PHE A 120 14.67 -2.74 5.33
N LYS A 121 15.58 -2.13 6.09
CA LYS A 121 15.35 -1.56 7.41
C LYS A 121 15.99 -0.18 7.45
N ASP A 122 15.25 0.81 7.94
CA ASP A 122 15.80 2.13 8.16
C ASP A 122 16.63 2.19 9.46
N GLN A 123 17.15 3.38 9.80
CA GLN A 123 17.98 3.58 10.99
C GLN A 123 17.27 3.28 12.32
N TYR A 124 15.95 3.12 12.31
CA TYR A 124 15.11 2.81 13.46
C TYR A 124 14.56 1.37 13.42
N ASP A 125 15.08 0.52 12.52
CA ASP A 125 14.64 -0.86 12.30
C ASP A 125 13.20 -1.01 11.74
N TYR A 126 12.64 0.06 11.18
CA TYR A 126 11.37 0.01 10.49
C TYR A 126 11.55 -0.39 9.02
N GLY A 127 10.64 -1.23 8.53
CA GLY A 127 10.56 -1.60 7.12
C GLY A 127 9.75 -0.61 6.29
N VAL A 128 9.46 -1.02 5.05
CA VAL A 128 8.54 -0.35 4.12
C VAL A 128 7.37 -1.26 3.79
N ASP A 129 6.20 -0.68 3.58
CA ASP A 129 5.02 -1.42 3.11
C ASP A 129 5.20 -1.88 1.66
N GLY A 130 5.84 -1.04 0.84
CA GLY A 130 6.14 -1.39 -0.55
C GLY A 130 6.69 -0.24 -1.38
N LEU A 131 6.66 -0.44 -2.69
CA LEU A 131 7.21 0.45 -3.70
C LEU A 131 6.14 0.87 -4.72
N LEU A 132 6.02 2.17 -4.93
CA LEU A 132 5.25 2.78 -6.00
C LEU A 132 6.19 3.16 -7.16
N ILE A 133 5.95 2.58 -8.33
CA ILE A 133 6.78 2.72 -9.52
C ILE A 133 6.03 3.58 -10.54
N TYR A 134 6.47 4.82 -10.73
CA TYR A 134 5.90 5.73 -11.71
C TYR A 134 6.52 5.51 -13.10
N ASN A 135 5.67 5.34 -14.12
CA ASN A 135 6.08 5.21 -15.50
C ASN A 135 5.18 6.05 -16.40
N HIS A 136 5.74 7.12 -16.95
CA HIS A 136 5.09 7.99 -17.91
C HIS A 136 5.56 7.63 -19.33
N GLN A 137 4.58 7.36 -20.18
CA GLN A 137 4.73 7.09 -21.60
C GLN A 137 3.84 8.05 -22.39
N GLU A 138 4.05 8.14 -23.69
CA GLU A 138 3.18 8.96 -24.53
C GLU A 138 1.69 8.61 -24.33
N GLY A 139 0.90 9.62 -23.99
CA GLY A 139 -0.55 9.48 -23.82
C GLY A 139 -1.01 8.90 -22.48
N LYS A 140 -0.12 8.41 -21.60
CA LYS A 140 -0.53 7.77 -20.34
C LYS A 140 0.54 7.78 -19.24
N VAL A 141 0.07 7.77 -18.01
CA VAL A 141 0.86 7.49 -16.82
C VAL A 141 0.35 6.20 -16.20
N THR A 142 1.27 5.31 -15.85
CA THR A 142 0.99 4.11 -15.06
C THR A 142 1.79 4.15 -13.77
N VAL A 143 1.14 3.89 -12.64
CA VAL A 143 1.78 3.60 -11.36
C VAL A 143 1.67 2.10 -11.12
N TYR A 144 2.79 1.43 -10.93
CA TYR A 144 2.83 0.03 -10.52
C TYR A 144 3.06 -0.06 -9.01
N THR A 145 2.36 -0.98 -8.36
CA THR A 145 2.51 -1.30 -6.94
C THR A 145 3.29 -2.60 -6.81
N MET A 146 4.36 -2.58 -6.02
CA MET A 146 5.17 -3.74 -5.67
C MET A 146 5.18 -3.92 -4.14
N ASP A 147 4.63 -5.04 -3.67
CA ASP A 147 4.73 -5.46 -2.28
C ASP A 147 6.18 -5.82 -1.90
N ASN A 148 6.47 -5.83 -0.61
CA ASN A 148 7.75 -6.31 -0.06
C ASN A 148 7.86 -7.86 0.02
N LYS A 149 6.84 -8.59 -0.47
CA LYS A 149 6.77 -10.06 -0.44
C LYS A 149 7.23 -10.67 -1.76
N VAL A 150 8.25 -11.52 -1.69
CA VAL A 150 8.78 -12.22 -2.87
C VAL A 150 7.71 -13.10 -3.50
N GLY A 151 7.54 -12.94 -4.82
CA GLY A 151 6.58 -13.71 -5.61
C GLY A 151 5.22 -13.03 -5.77
N SER A 152 4.92 -11.95 -5.03
CA SER A 152 3.70 -11.17 -5.25
C SER A 152 3.66 -10.58 -6.66
N GLU A 153 2.49 -10.54 -7.28
CA GLU A 153 2.29 -9.93 -8.59
C GLU A 153 2.34 -8.40 -8.52
N LEU A 154 2.80 -7.76 -9.60
CA LEU A 154 2.70 -6.31 -9.71
C LEU A 154 1.26 -5.92 -10.02
N GLN A 155 0.74 -4.97 -9.25
CA GLN A 155 -0.54 -4.35 -9.55
C GLN A 155 -0.30 -3.02 -10.26
N SER A 156 -1.28 -2.50 -11.00
CA SER A 156 -1.11 -1.21 -11.69
C SER A 156 -2.38 -0.37 -11.70
N GLU A 157 -2.19 0.95 -11.74
CA GLU A 157 -3.21 1.96 -12.00
C GLU A 157 -2.76 2.84 -13.15
N THR A 158 -3.60 3.00 -14.17
CA THR A 158 -3.26 3.77 -15.37
C THR A 158 -4.22 4.93 -15.58
N LYS A 159 -3.68 6.07 -15.98
CA LYS A 159 -4.43 7.26 -16.35
C LYS A 159 -3.95 7.81 -17.69
N ALA A 160 -4.88 8.07 -18.59
CA ALA A 160 -4.58 8.79 -19.82
C ALA A 160 -4.20 10.24 -19.53
N VAL A 161 -3.18 10.75 -20.21
CA VAL A 161 -2.71 12.14 -20.09
C VAL A 161 -2.40 12.71 -21.46
N LYS A 162 -2.65 14.01 -21.66
CA LYS A 162 -2.29 14.67 -22.92
C LYS A 162 -0.80 15.00 -23.01
N SER A 163 -0.21 15.43 -21.89
CA SER A 163 1.19 15.84 -21.84
C SER A 163 1.81 15.67 -20.47
N LYS A 164 1.09 16.05 -19.41
CA LYS A 164 1.51 15.92 -18.02
C LYS A 164 0.33 15.58 -17.12
N LEU A 165 0.65 14.95 -15.99
CA LEU A 165 -0.32 14.66 -14.95
C LEU A 165 -0.50 15.89 -14.04
N LEU A 166 -1.75 16.15 -13.63
CA LEU A 166 -2.04 17.14 -12.59
C LEU A 166 -1.67 16.60 -11.20
N HIS A 167 -1.29 17.45 -10.26
CA HIS A 167 -0.96 17.02 -8.89
C HIS A 167 -2.10 16.26 -8.21
N SER A 168 -3.36 16.72 -8.34
CA SER A 168 -4.52 15.99 -7.80
C SER A 168 -4.71 14.61 -8.44
N SER A 169 -4.36 14.47 -9.72
CA SER A 169 -4.42 13.19 -10.42
C SER A 169 -3.30 12.26 -10.01
N LEU A 170 -2.11 12.80 -9.72
CA LEU A 170 -1.00 12.04 -9.15
C LEU A 170 -1.36 11.54 -7.75
N ASP A 171 -1.87 12.41 -6.89
CA ASP A 171 -2.27 12.09 -5.53
C ASP A 171 -3.26 10.91 -5.49
N MET A 172 -4.34 10.98 -6.27
CA MET A 172 -5.32 9.90 -6.39
C MET A 172 -4.72 8.59 -6.94
N LEU A 173 -3.81 8.66 -7.91
CA LEU A 173 -3.16 7.47 -8.44
C LEU A 173 -2.28 6.81 -7.39
N LEU A 174 -1.51 7.60 -6.63
CA LEU A 174 -0.61 7.09 -5.61
C LEU A 174 -1.38 6.47 -4.44
N GLU A 175 -2.46 7.11 -3.99
CA GLU A 175 -3.32 6.57 -2.93
C GLU A 175 -3.97 5.24 -3.35
N LYS A 176 -4.60 5.20 -4.53
CA LYS A 176 -5.18 3.95 -5.06
C LYS A 176 -4.13 2.85 -5.24
N SER A 177 -2.91 3.24 -5.57
CA SER A 177 -1.80 2.30 -5.72
C SER A 177 -1.28 1.82 -4.37
N ALA A 178 -1.22 2.67 -3.36
CA ALA A 178 -0.81 2.32 -2.01
C ALA A 178 -1.83 1.41 -1.31
N ALA A 179 -3.13 1.67 -1.51
CA ALA A 179 -4.23 0.86 -0.96
C ALA A 179 -4.24 -0.61 -1.45
N LYS A 180 -3.40 -0.94 -2.42
CA LYS A 180 -3.22 -2.31 -2.95
C LYS A 180 -2.16 -3.12 -2.22
N LEU A 181 -1.36 -2.47 -1.37
CA LEU A 181 -0.30 -3.12 -0.63
C LEU A 181 -0.89 -4.07 0.42
N ASP A 182 -0.32 -5.27 0.51
CA ASP A 182 -0.66 -6.23 1.57
C ASP A 182 0.02 -5.79 2.88
N ARG A 183 -0.77 -5.20 3.79
CA ARG A 183 -0.27 -4.65 5.06
C ARG A 183 -0.73 -5.54 6.21
N PRO A 184 0.20 -6.20 6.93
CA PRO A 184 -0.17 -7.05 8.05
C PRO A 184 -0.74 -6.21 9.19
N ILE A 185 -1.73 -6.80 9.86
CA ILE A 185 -2.42 -6.24 11.02
C ILE A 185 -2.10 -7.07 12.26
#